data_AF-A0A949G109-F1
#
_entry.id   AF-A0A949G109-F1
#
_cell.length_a   1.000
_cell.length_b   1.000
_cell.length_c   1.000
_cell.angle_alpha   90.00
_cell.angle_beta   90.00
_cell.angle_gamma   90.00
#
_symmetry.space_group_name_H-M   'P 1'
#
loop_
_entity.id
_entity.type
_entity.pdbx_description
1 polymer ?
#
loop_
_entity_poly.entity_id
_entity_poly.type
_entity_poly.pdbx_seq_one_letter_code
_entity_poly.pdbx_strand_id
1 'polypeptide(L)'
;MAQIKGTNVASPVVPFDTSDVHPSHEARYGKGGYRTAATTAERDAIPAARREAGMLVFVVVDSKVYRLGSDLTTWAEFAIEGPAGPQGPQGPAGAAGAAGAAGAKGDQGDPGEPGEPGVVTANAPITYDAENQAVGWGSFTNGTSLAIGTFDTELGGYGGISLYCAVGYELNWQAGYLRCVNGDGSTRNIWVESPLEFPGEGTANVQIDAAGLTFADGTEQTTAWLGSFSYDDLDDLPTLFDGAYSSLTGTPSTFAPSAHKASHATGGTDALTASDIGAAAASHTHGNITSAGAIGSTSGHVVVTTTGGALTTAATISTSSVSGLAAVATSGAYSSLSGLPTLGTAAAAATTDFAAASHSHSASAITSGTFDAARLPLATTTTAGAVIVGTGLSVSSGTVSVTYGTSSGQSCQGNDARLSDSRTPTSHASSHQIGGSDVIGNVVNSPSQITGTQNDYSLPSADVVRLTSDAARTITGFVAGTTGRVVVLVNVGSFAITLSHQSTSSTAANRVIVPWSADYILDPAYAAVLVYDGTTSRWRIV
;
A
#
# COMPACT_ATOMS: atom_id res chain seq x y z
N MET A 1 28.09 52.27 -20.59
CA MET A 1 27.13 51.98 -19.51
C MET A 1 26.94 53.24 -18.68
N ALA A 2 25.69 53.59 -18.33
CA ALA A 2 25.43 54.74 -17.49
C ALA A 2 26.00 54.52 -16.07
N GLN A 3 26.66 55.52 -15.50
CA GLN A 3 27.19 55.45 -14.14
C GLN A 3 26.01 55.33 -13.15
N ILE A 4 25.95 54.22 -12.42
CA ILE A 4 24.94 54.00 -11.38
C ILE A 4 25.31 54.87 -10.19
N LYS A 5 24.40 55.75 -9.77
CA LYS A 5 24.58 56.62 -8.61
C LYS A 5 24.27 55.85 -7.33
N GLY A 6 25.25 55.71 -6.45
CA GLY A 6 25.12 55.00 -5.17
C GLY A 6 26.47 54.51 -4.67
N THR A 7 26.48 53.86 -3.50
CA THR A 7 27.64 53.11 -3.03
C THR A 7 27.66 51.77 -3.75
N ASN A 8 28.58 51.60 -4.70
CA ASN A 8 28.73 50.35 -5.43
C ASN A 8 29.51 49.36 -4.57
N VAL A 9 28.85 48.29 -4.15
CA VAL A 9 29.42 47.26 -3.29
C VAL A 9 30.01 46.16 -4.18
N ALA A 10 31.34 46.02 -4.18
CA ALA A 10 32.05 45.02 -4.99
C ALA A 10 32.24 43.66 -4.29
N SER A 11 31.88 43.57 -3.01
CA SER A 11 32.05 42.38 -2.16
C SER A 11 30.99 42.34 -1.06
N PRO A 12 30.62 41.19 -0.47
CA PRO A 12 29.57 41.11 0.55
C PRO A 12 29.79 42.06 1.74
N VAL A 13 28.70 42.64 2.25
CA VAL A 13 28.72 43.37 3.53
C VAL A 13 28.70 42.32 4.65
N VAL A 14 29.84 42.16 5.33
CA VAL A 14 30.00 41.22 6.45
C VAL A 14 30.11 41.98 7.78
N PRO A 15 29.71 41.38 8.91
CA PRO A 15 29.99 41.92 10.24
C PRO A 15 31.51 42.02 10.48
N PHE A 16 31.94 42.88 11.39
CA PHE A 16 33.38 43.09 11.63
C PHE A 16 34.07 41.85 12.20
N ASP A 17 33.32 41.05 12.97
CA ASP A 17 33.75 39.77 13.51
C ASP A 17 32.54 38.86 13.80
N THR A 18 32.78 37.64 14.27
CA THR A 18 31.74 36.64 14.56
C THR A 18 30.93 36.90 15.83
N SER A 19 31.33 37.88 16.65
CA SER A 19 30.62 38.32 17.86
C SER A 19 29.78 39.58 17.63
N ASP A 20 29.88 40.18 16.45
CA ASP A 20 29.16 41.38 16.07
C ASP A 20 27.64 41.13 16.05
N VAL A 21 26.93 41.88 16.89
CA VAL A 21 25.47 41.80 17.06
C VAL A 21 24.73 42.82 16.19
N HIS A 22 25.45 43.68 15.47
CA HIS A 22 24.84 44.73 14.65
C HIS A 22 24.37 44.17 13.30
N PRO A 23 23.11 44.41 12.90
CA PRO A 23 22.60 43.94 11.62
C PRO A 23 23.27 44.67 10.46
N SER A 24 23.58 43.95 9.37
CA SER A 24 24.19 44.53 8.16
C SER A 24 23.30 45.57 7.46
N HIS A 25 21.99 45.53 7.72
CA HIS A 25 21.01 46.53 7.34
C HIS A 25 19.75 46.40 8.20
N GLU A 26 19.03 47.49 8.44
CA GLU A 26 17.66 47.40 8.98
C GLU A 26 16.64 47.37 7.84
N ALA A 27 15.76 46.38 7.86
CA ALA A 27 14.69 46.23 6.86
C ALA A 27 13.80 47.49 6.75
N ARG A 28 13.61 48.25 7.84
CA ARG A 28 12.86 49.51 7.81
C ARG A 28 13.51 50.60 6.93
N TYR A 29 14.78 50.47 6.52
CA TYR A 29 15.52 51.45 5.71
C TYR A 29 15.72 51.06 4.22
N GLY A 30 15.38 49.84 3.81
CA GLY A 30 15.49 49.40 2.41
C GLY A 30 14.60 50.18 1.43
N LYS A 31 14.95 50.17 0.13
CA LYS A 31 14.11 50.60 -1.00
C LYS A 31 13.75 49.35 -1.81
N GLY A 32 12.47 49.19 -2.16
CA GLY A 32 11.98 48.11 -3.05
C GLY A 32 12.02 46.66 -2.52
N GLY A 33 12.85 46.35 -1.52
CA GLY A 33 12.94 45.01 -0.90
C GLY A 33 11.87 44.70 0.17
N TYR A 34 12.02 43.55 0.85
CA TYR A 34 11.15 43.12 1.96
C TYR A 34 11.38 43.99 3.20
N ARG A 35 10.32 44.57 3.76
CA ARG A 35 10.39 45.48 4.92
C ARG A 35 9.35 45.12 5.97
N THR A 36 9.56 45.62 7.19
CA THR A 36 8.60 45.46 8.29
C THR A 36 8.04 46.83 8.68
N ALA A 37 6.73 46.91 8.87
CA ALA A 37 6.03 48.07 9.43
C ALA A 37 5.16 47.58 10.60
N ALA A 38 5.02 48.38 11.67
CA ALA A 38 4.22 47.96 12.81
C ALA A 38 2.73 47.95 12.46
N THR A 39 2.28 48.94 11.68
CA THR A 39 0.87 49.15 11.30
C THR A 39 0.69 49.41 9.81
N THR A 40 -0.54 49.29 9.31
CA THR A 40 -0.90 49.71 7.94
C THR A 40 -0.69 51.20 7.71
N ALA A 41 -0.93 52.04 8.73
CA ALA A 41 -0.63 53.46 8.68
C ALA A 41 0.88 53.74 8.49
N GLU A 42 1.75 52.99 9.16
CA GLU A 42 3.20 53.09 8.97
C GLU A 42 3.65 52.61 7.58
N ARG A 43 3.04 51.54 7.06
CA ARG A 43 3.25 51.07 5.68
C ARG A 43 2.87 52.16 4.67
N ASP A 44 1.73 52.80 4.88
CA ASP A 44 1.19 53.83 3.98
C ASP A 44 1.95 55.17 4.12
N ALA A 45 2.66 55.39 5.23
CA ALA A 45 3.53 56.54 5.46
C ALA A 45 4.97 56.38 4.90
N ILE A 46 5.31 55.24 4.28
CA ILE A 46 6.65 55.03 3.68
C ILE A 46 6.91 56.10 2.60
N PRO A 47 8.00 56.89 2.68
CA PRO A 47 8.25 57.98 1.72
C PRO A 47 8.36 57.48 0.26
N ALA A 48 7.83 58.26 -0.69
CA ALA A 48 7.80 57.90 -2.11
C ALA A 48 9.18 57.56 -2.70
N ALA A 49 10.24 58.26 -2.26
CA ALA A 49 11.61 57.98 -2.68
C ALA A 49 12.12 56.56 -2.33
N ARG A 50 11.42 55.87 -1.42
CA ARG A 50 11.75 54.55 -0.88
C ARG A 50 10.78 53.45 -1.33
N ARG A 51 9.82 53.79 -2.18
CA ARG A 51 8.88 52.86 -2.81
C ARG A 51 9.39 52.39 -4.17
N GLU A 52 9.08 51.16 -4.50
CA GLU A 52 9.32 50.55 -5.82
C GLU A 52 8.17 49.58 -6.09
N ALA A 53 7.73 49.48 -7.34
CA ALA A 53 6.65 48.57 -7.71
C ALA A 53 7.05 47.12 -7.36
N GLY A 54 6.17 46.39 -6.68
CA GLY A 54 6.46 45.04 -6.20
C GLY A 54 7.11 44.97 -4.80
N MET A 55 7.37 46.11 -4.14
CA MET A 55 7.87 46.14 -2.76
C MET A 55 6.96 45.34 -1.81
N LEU A 56 7.56 44.49 -0.97
CA LEU A 56 6.86 43.66 0.01
C LEU A 56 7.02 44.25 1.42
N VAL A 57 5.92 44.39 2.16
CA VAL A 57 5.92 44.86 3.55
C VAL A 57 5.14 43.91 4.43
N PHE A 58 5.80 43.33 5.43
CA PHE A 58 5.13 42.64 6.52
C PHE A 58 4.59 43.66 7.52
N VAL A 59 3.27 43.65 7.72
CA VAL A 59 2.61 44.48 8.71
C VAL A 59 2.36 43.62 9.95
N VAL A 60 3.02 43.98 11.05
CA VAL A 60 3.07 43.14 12.26
C VAL A 60 1.69 42.94 12.87
N VAL A 61 0.89 44.01 13.01
CA VAL A 61 -0.46 43.90 13.61
C VAL A 61 -1.42 43.05 12.78
N ASP A 62 -1.25 43.00 11.46
CA ASP A 62 -2.11 42.22 10.58
C ASP A 62 -1.60 40.78 10.43
N SER A 63 -0.34 40.51 10.80
CA SER A 63 0.38 39.27 10.48
C SER A 63 0.33 38.91 8.98
N LYS A 64 0.35 39.93 8.12
CA LYS A 64 0.20 39.79 6.67
C LYS A 64 1.33 40.48 5.91
N VAL A 65 1.69 39.92 4.77
CA VAL A 65 2.58 40.55 3.79
C VAL A 65 1.73 41.29 2.76
N TYR A 66 2.08 42.53 2.44
CA TYR A 66 1.45 43.32 1.39
C TYR A 66 2.45 43.63 0.28
N ARG A 67 2.01 43.60 -0.98
CA ARG A 67 2.76 43.98 -2.17
C ARG A 67 2.28 45.33 -2.71
N LEU A 68 3.22 46.23 -2.99
CA LEU A 68 2.95 47.53 -3.61
C LEU A 68 2.67 47.38 -5.10
N GLY A 69 1.57 47.97 -5.57
CA GLY A 69 1.18 48.04 -6.97
C GLY A 69 2.12 48.92 -7.81
N SER A 70 1.94 48.87 -9.13
CA SER A 70 2.70 49.68 -10.08
C SER A 70 2.45 51.19 -9.96
N ASP A 71 1.34 51.58 -9.32
CA ASP A 71 0.96 52.97 -9.02
C ASP A 71 1.67 53.55 -7.78
N LEU A 72 2.53 52.77 -7.12
CA LEU A 72 3.27 53.13 -5.91
C LEU A 72 2.39 53.59 -4.72
N THR A 73 1.10 53.28 -4.76
CA THR A 73 0.12 53.75 -3.77
C THR A 73 -0.85 52.67 -3.33
N THR A 74 -1.19 51.71 -4.19
CA THR A 74 -2.10 50.61 -3.89
C THR A 74 -1.36 49.42 -3.30
N TRP A 75 -1.87 48.85 -2.20
CA TRP A 75 -1.33 47.66 -1.56
C TRP A 75 -2.28 46.47 -1.72
N ALA A 76 -1.74 45.33 -2.16
CA ALA A 76 -2.47 44.06 -2.24
C ALA A 76 -1.89 43.05 -1.25
N GLU A 77 -2.72 42.22 -0.62
CA GLU A 77 -2.24 41.11 0.21
C GLU A 77 -1.44 40.11 -0.64
N PHE A 78 -0.26 39.73 -0.16
CA PHE A 78 0.64 38.79 -0.81
C PHE A 78 0.59 37.46 -0.04
N ALA A 79 -0.21 36.52 -0.55
CA ALA A 79 -0.28 35.17 -0.01
C ALA A 79 0.96 34.37 -0.39
N ILE A 80 1.68 33.86 0.62
CA ILE A 80 2.71 32.82 0.49
C ILE A 80 2.02 31.46 0.69
N GLU A 81 1.07 31.12 -0.18
CA GLU A 81 0.65 29.73 -0.32
C GLU A 81 1.74 29.02 -1.13
N GLY A 82 2.42 28.04 -0.51
CA GLY A 82 3.17 27.07 -1.28
C GLY A 82 2.22 26.39 -2.28
N PRO A 83 2.71 25.88 -3.43
CA PRO A 83 1.87 25.02 -4.24
C PRO A 83 1.29 23.95 -3.32
N ALA A 84 -0.03 23.71 -3.40
CA ALA A 84 -0.64 22.58 -2.74
C ALA A 84 0.25 21.35 -3.02
N GLY A 85 0.63 20.63 -1.96
CA GLY A 85 1.47 19.44 -2.11
C GLY A 85 0.87 18.54 -3.21
N PRO A 86 1.69 17.79 -3.97
CA PRO A 86 1.16 16.88 -4.98
C PRO A 86 0.05 16.06 -4.33
N GLN A 87 -1.14 16.06 -4.94
CA GLN A 87 -2.25 15.24 -4.50
C GLN A 87 -1.69 13.84 -4.22
N GLY A 88 -1.84 13.35 -2.98
CA GLY A 88 -1.34 12.03 -2.62
C GLY A 88 -1.80 11.00 -3.65
N PRO A 89 -1.04 9.91 -3.88
CA PRO A 89 -1.41 8.90 -4.86
C PRO A 89 -2.89 8.59 -4.69
N GLN A 90 -3.67 8.76 -5.78
CA GLN A 90 -5.09 8.45 -5.78
C GLN A 90 -5.22 7.07 -5.12
N GLY A 91 -5.94 7.01 -3.99
CA GLY A 91 -6.14 5.75 -3.28
C GLY A 91 -6.62 4.69 -4.27
N PRO A 92 -6.29 3.40 -4.05
CA PRO A 92 -6.72 2.33 -4.93
C PRO A 92 -8.19 2.55 -5.27
N ALA A 93 -8.53 2.54 -6.57
CA ALA A 93 -9.89 2.74 -7.03
C ALA A 93 -10.81 1.91 -6.14
N GLY A 94 -11.68 2.59 -5.39
CA GLY A 94 -12.63 1.89 -4.53
C GLY A 94 -13.32 0.83 -5.36
N ALA A 95 -13.49 -0.37 -4.79
CA ALA A 95 -14.24 -1.45 -5.43
C ALA A 95 -15.47 -0.85 -6.12
N ALA A 96 -15.66 -1.18 -7.41
CA ALA A 96 -16.77 -0.68 -8.19
C ALA A 96 -18.03 -0.71 -7.31
N GLY A 97 -18.54 0.48 -6.99
CA GLY A 97 -19.77 0.57 -6.21
C GLY A 97 -20.81 -0.28 -6.92
N ALA A 98 -21.57 -1.07 -6.16
CA ALA A 98 -22.75 -1.74 -6.69
C ALA A 98 -23.51 -0.74 -7.57
N ALA A 99 -23.91 -1.18 -8.76
CA ALA A 99 -24.63 -0.37 -9.73
C ALA A 99 -25.61 0.55 -9.00
N GLY A 100 -25.43 1.87 -9.18
CA GLY A 100 -26.32 2.84 -8.56
C GLY A 100 -27.76 2.48 -8.89
N ALA A 101 -28.64 2.51 -7.89
CA ALA A 101 -30.08 2.49 -8.13
C ALA A 101 -30.40 3.54 -9.20
N ALA A 102 -31.35 3.21 -10.08
CA ALA A 102 -31.90 4.14 -11.07
C ALA A 102 -32.10 5.52 -10.42
N GLY A 103 -31.63 6.57 -11.08
CA GLY A 103 -31.69 7.93 -10.55
C GLY A 103 -33.09 8.30 -10.08
N ALA A 104 -33.16 9.09 -9.01
CA ALA A 104 -34.41 9.68 -8.55
C ALA A 104 -35.12 10.35 -9.74
N LYS A 105 -36.37 9.97 -9.97
CA LYS A 105 -37.33 10.83 -10.69
C LYS A 105 -37.28 12.18 -9.97
N GLY A 106 -36.97 13.24 -10.73
CA GLY A 106 -36.72 14.57 -10.19
C GLY A 106 -37.83 15.05 -9.26
N ASP A 107 -37.50 15.99 -8.39
CA ASP A 107 -38.39 16.62 -7.42
C ASP A 107 -39.80 16.75 -7.99
N GLN A 108 -40.72 15.99 -7.41
CA GLN A 108 -42.13 16.32 -7.49
C GLN A 108 -42.23 17.72 -6.85
N GLY A 109 -42.53 18.73 -7.66
CA GLY A 109 -42.64 20.10 -7.17
C GLY A 109 -43.60 20.19 -5.98
N ASP A 110 -43.45 21.24 -5.15
CA ASP A 110 -44.60 21.94 -4.60
C ASP A 110 -45.77 21.03 -4.21
N PRO A 111 -45.93 20.45 -2.99
CA PRO A 111 -47.18 19.78 -2.66
C PRO A 111 -48.32 20.67 -3.12
N GLY A 112 -49.12 20.17 -4.08
CA GLY A 112 -50.31 20.88 -4.49
C GLY A 112 -51.13 21.15 -3.23
N GLU A 113 -51.75 22.33 -3.17
CA GLU A 113 -52.84 22.62 -2.24
C GLU A 113 -53.67 21.34 -2.01
N PRO A 114 -54.06 20.99 -0.76
CA PRO A 114 -54.87 19.81 -0.48
C PRO A 114 -55.96 19.69 -1.54
N GLY A 115 -55.93 18.59 -2.32
CA GLY A 115 -56.97 18.36 -3.32
C GLY A 115 -58.32 18.40 -2.63
N GLU A 116 -59.33 19.01 -3.27
CA GLU A 116 -60.69 18.97 -2.74
C GLU A 116 -61.06 17.53 -2.34
N PRO A 117 -61.73 17.31 -1.19
CA PRO A 117 -62.08 15.97 -0.72
C PRO A 117 -62.70 15.13 -1.84
N GLY A 118 -62.10 13.98 -2.13
CA GLY A 118 -62.66 13.00 -3.05
C GLY A 118 -63.94 12.41 -2.46
N VAL A 119 -65.06 12.56 -3.16
CA VAL A 119 -66.32 11.90 -2.84
C VAL A 119 -66.12 10.38 -2.96
N VAL A 120 -66.25 9.64 -1.84
CA VAL A 120 -66.38 8.18 -1.89
C VAL A 120 -67.84 7.86 -2.19
N THR A 121 -68.11 7.24 -3.34
CA THR A 121 -69.45 6.73 -3.65
C THR A 121 -69.55 5.30 -3.12
N ALA A 122 -70.38 5.07 -2.12
CA ALA A 122 -70.67 3.73 -1.60
C ALA A 122 -72.12 3.35 -1.89
N ASN A 123 -72.35 2.10 -2.29
CA ASN A 123 -73.68 1.60 -2.60
C ASN A 123 -74.50 1.23 -1.33
N ALA A 124 -73.99 1.48 -0.12
CA ALA A 124 -74.68 1.29 1.16
C ALA A 124 -74.21 2.36 2.19
N PRO A 125 -75.03 2.74 3.19
CA PRO A 125 -74.69 3.80 4.12
C PRO A 125 -73.50 3.41 5.01
N ILE A 126 -72.46 4.24 4.97
CA ILE A 126 -71.33 4.17 5.89
C ILE A 126 -71.57 5.21 6.98
N THR A 127 -71.41 4.84 8.24
CA THR A 127 -71.53 5.77 9.37
C THR A 127 -70.14 6.15 9.84
N TYR A 128 -69.85 7.45 9.83
CA TYR A 128 -68.61 7.99 10.39
C TYR A 128 -68.85 8.40 11.84
N ASP A 129 -68.08 7.81 12.76
CA ASP A 129 -68.04 8.25 14.15
C ASP A 129 -66.95 9.31 14.29
N ALA A 130 -67.40 10.55 14.48
CA ALA A 130 -66.54 11.73 14.55
C ALA A 130 -65.68 11.78 15.82
N GLU A 131 -66.08 11.10 16.89
CA GLU A 131 -65.38 11.16 18.17
C GLU A 131 -64.14 10.25 18.17
N ASN A 132 -64.22 9.12 17.44
CA ASN A 132 -63.14 8.13 17.32
C ASN A 132 -62.39 8.17 15.97
N GLN A 133 -62.75 9.09 15.08
CA GLN A 133 -62.21 9.22 13.72
C GLN A 133 -62.23 7.90 12.91
N ALA A 134 -63.27 7.08 13.09
CA ALA A 134 -63.38 5.76 12.45
C ALA A 134 -64.59 5.67 11.49
N VAL A 135 -64.40 4.97 10.38
CA VAL A 135 -65.44 4.73 9.36
C VAL A 135 -65.91 3.28 9.48
N GLY A 136 -67.18 3.06 9.84
CA GLY A 136 -67.77 1.73 10.01
C GLY A 136 -69.04 1.54 9.17
N TRP A 137 -69.30 0.31 8.74
CA TRP A 137 -70.57 -0.06 8.10
C TRP A 137 -71.66 0.02 9.17
N GLY A 138 -72.68 0.88 8.98
CA GLY A 138 -73.56 1.37 10.04
C GLY A 138 -74.34 0.32 10.85
N SER A 139 -74.80 0.75 12.04
CA SER A 139 -75.75 0.04 12.92
C SER A 139 -77.06 -0.33 12.20
N PHE A 140 -77.58 -1.52 12.48
CA PHE A 140 -78.88 -1.96 11.98
C PHE A 140 -80.01 -1.31 12.79
N THR A 141 -81.13 -1.02 12.12
CA THR A 141 -82.22 -0.13 12.58
C THR A 141 -82.96 -0.59 13.85
N ASN A 142 -82.60 -1.75 14.42
CA ASN A 142 -83.13 -2.27 15.69
C ASN A 142 -82.16 -2.05 16.89
N GLY A 143 -81.15 -1.18 16.74
CA GLY A 143 -80.17 -0.89 17.80
C GLY A 143 -79.10 -1.96 17.99
N THR A 144 -79.00 -2.92 17.06
CA THR A 144 -77.95 -3.95 17.06
C THR A 144 -76.77 -3.51 16.18
N SER A 145 -75.57 -3.91 16.56
CA SER A 145 -74.33 -3.62 15.80
C SER A 145 -73.48 -4.88 15.65
N LEU A 146 -72.85 -5.04 14.48
CA LEU A 146 -71.89 -6.11 14.19
C LEU A 146 -70.48 -5.55 14.41
N ALA A 147 -69.78 -6.02 15.44
CA ALA A 147 -68.41 -5.60 15.73
C ALA A 147 -67.41 -6.59 15.13
N ILE A 148 -66.39 -6.09 14.43
CA ILE A 148 -65.20 -6.87 14.06
C ILE A 148 -64.52 -7.31 15.36
N GLY A 149 -64.35 -8.61 15.56
CA GLY A 149 -63.49 -9.14 16.62
C GLY A 149 -62.05 -8.67 16.37
N THR A 150 -61.46 -8.01 17.36
CA THR A 150 -60.05 -7.59 17.30
C THR A 150 -59.15 -8.83 17.19
N PHE A 151 -58.24 -8.82 16.21
CA PHE A 151 -57.52 -9.98 15.69
C PHE A 151 -56.64 -10.73 16.74
N ASP A 152 -57.05 -11.90 17.24
CA ASP A 152 -56.21 -12.92 17.94
C ASP A 152 -57.11 -14.15 18.20
N THR A 153 -56.80 -15.40 17.84
CA THR A 153 -55.88 -16.29 18.57
C THR A 153 -55.36 -17.42 17.66
N GLU A 154 -54.03 -17.62 17.62
CA GLU A 154 -53.25 -18.61 16.87
C GLU A 154 -53.77 -20.08 16.75
N LEU A 155 -54.93 -20.41 16.16
CA LEU A 155 -55.24 -21.77 15.68
C LEU A 155 -56.24 -21.76 14.50
N GLY A 156 -55.75 -22.07 13.29
CA GLY A 156 -56.45 -21.89 12.02
C GLY A 156 -57.41 -22.99 11.54
N GLY A 157 -58.35 -22.53 10.72
CA GLY A 157 -59.09 -23.20 9.64
C GLY A 157 -59.72 -22.09 8.77
N TYR A 158 -59.50 -22.11 7.46
CA TYR A 158 -59.37 -20.89 6.63
C TYR A 158 -60.70 -20.23 6.16
N GLY A 159 -61.10 -19.12 6.80
CA GLY A 159 -61.69 -17.93 6.15
C GLY A 159 -63.21 -17.64 6.25
N GLY A 160 -63.86 -17.92 7.38
CA GLY A 160 -65.31 -18.00 7.47
C GLY A 160 -65.88 -17.17 8.58
N ILE A 161 -67.14 -16.80 8.40
CA ILE A 161 -67.87 -15.94 9.31
C ILE A 161 -68.74 -16.80 10.19
N SER A 162 -68.25 -16.94 11.40
CA SER A 162 -69.07 -17.27 12.53
C SER A 162 -70.06 -16.13 12.76
N LEU A 163 -71.19 -16.18 12.07
CA LEU A 163 -72.36 -15.37 12.43
C LEU A 163 -73.06 -16.12 13.51
N TYR A 164 -72.64 -15.76 14.70
CA TYR A 164 -73.45 -15.90 15.87
C TYR A 164 -74.68 -15.01 15.67
N CYS A 165 -75.71 -15.58 15.03
CA CYS A 165 -76.99 -15.58 15.74
C CYS A 165 -76.63 -15.96 17.18
N ALA A 166 -77.05 -15.27 18.25
CA ALA A 166 -76.50 -15.64 19.56
C ALA A 166 -76.77 -17.13 19.90
N VAL A 167 -77.91 -17.68 19.46
CA VAL A 167 -78.19 -19.13 19.57
C VAL A 167 -77.55 -19.96 18.48
N GLY A 168 -76.98 -19.31 17.47
CA GLY A 168 -75.62 -19.64 17.18
C GLY A 168 -75.40 -21.07 16.81
N TYR A 169 -76.41 -21.78 16.23
CA TYR A 169 -76.15 -22.41 14.94
C TYR A 169 -75.09 -21.52 14.39
N GLU A 170 -73.84 -21.99 14.36
CA GLU A 170 -73.00 -21.25 13.50
C GLU A 170 -73.81 -21.65 12.23
N LEU A 171 -74.35 -20.64 11.59
CA LEU A 171 -73.73 -20.30 10.34
C LEU A 171 -72.24 -20.73 10.41
N ASN A 172 -71.93 -22.06 10.51
CA ASN A 172 -70.61 -22.60 10.84
C ASN A 172 -69.83 -22.58 9.58
N TRP A 173 -69.53 -21.37 9.25
CA TRP A 173 -68.69 -20.99 8.21
C TRP A 173 -67.35 -20.87 8.97
N GLN A 174 -66.63 -21.95 9.30
CA GLN A 174 -66.40 -23.15 8.51
C GLN A 174 -65.95 -24.34 9.38
N ALA A 175 -66.81 -25.32 9.63
CA ALA A 175 -66.47 -26.61 10.27
C ALA A 175 -65.99 -26.66 11.78
N GLY A 176 -66.43 -25.77 12.69
CA GLY A 176 -66.16 -25.77 14.17
C GLY A 176 -67.37 -26.07 15.13
N TYR A 177 -67.32 -25.72 16.45
CA TYR A 177 -68.35 -26.02 17.51
C TYR A 177 -68.98 -24.79 18.23
N LEU A 178 -70.26 -24.86 18.66
CA LEU A 178 -71.10 -23.77 19.26
C LEU A 178 -71.36 -23.88 20.80
N ARG A 179 -71.42 -22.75 21.58
CA ARG A 179 -71.83 -22.65 23.04
C ARG A 179 -72.51 -21.30 23.50
N CYS A 180 -73.32 -21.26 24.60
CA CYS A 180 -74.01 -20.06 25.21
C CYS A 180 -73.76 -19.84 26.75
N VAL A 181 -73.53 -18.59 27.25
CA VAL A 181 -73.21 -18.23 28.69
C VAL A 181 -73.74 -16.82 29.15
N ASN A 182 -73.83 -16.54 30.47
CA ASN A 182 -74.25 -15.26 31.09
C ASN A 182 -73.09 -14.25 31.31
N GLY A 183 -73.39 -12.97 31.60
CA GLY A 183 -72.39 -11.93 31.90
C GLY A 183 -71.53 -12.15 33.17
N ASP A 184 -71.91 -13.08 34.05
CA ASP A 184 -71.17 -13.47 35.26
C ASP A 184 -70.34 -14.76 35.11
N GLY A 185 -70.42 -15.46 33.97
CA GLY A 185 -69.62 -16.66 33.63
C GLY A 185 -70.27 -18.03 33.81
N SER A 186 -71.52 -18.13 34.29
CA SER A 186 -72.27 -19.41 34.42
C SER A 186 -72.98 -19.86 33.10
N THR A 187 -73.21 -21.17 32.86
CA THR A 187 -73.67 -21.77 31.55
C THR A 187 -75.19 -21.98 31.38
N ARG A 188 -75.74 -21.97 30.13
CA ARG A 188 -77.17 -22.22 29.78
C ARG A 188 -77.42 -23.10 28.53
N ASN A 189 -78.65 -23.60 28.36
CA ASN A 189 -79.13 -24.45 27.24
C ASN A 189 -79.30 -23.68 25.90
N ILE A 190 -79.16 -24.38 24.76
CA ILE A 190 -79.42 -23.88 23.38
C ILE A 190 -80.71 -24.51 22.83
N TRP A 191 -81.64 -23.69 22.36
CA TRP A 191 -82.90 -24.14 21.75
C TRP A 191 -82.90 -23.95 20.25
N VAL A 192 -83.47 -24.92 19.53
CA VAL A 192 -83.65 -24.91 18.07
C VAL A 192 -85.08 -25.33 17.73
N GLU A 193 -85.72 -24.61 16.82
CA GLU A 193 -87.15 -24.79 16.51
C GLU A 193 -87.41 -25.54 15.18
N SER A 194 -86.37 -26.14 14.59
CA SER A 194 -86.41 -26.84 13.29
C SER A 194 -85.40 -27.99 13.19
N PRO A 195 -85.63 -29.01 12.31
CA PRO A 195 -84.73 -30.16 12.09
C PRO A 195 -83.34 -29.77 11.59
N LEU A 196 -82.36 -30.65 11.79
CA LEU A 196 -80.98 -30.49 11.32
C LEU A 196 -80.69 -31.46 10.16
N GLU A 197 -80.12 -30.96 9.04
CA GLU A 197 -79.87 -31.74 7.81
C GLU A 197 -78.39 -31.78 7.39
N PHE A 198 -77.98 -32.86 6.70
CA PHE A 198 -76.64 -33.04 6.10
C PHE A 198 -76.71 -33.38 4.60
N PRO A 199 -76.35 -32.45 3.68
CA PRO A 199 -76.41 -32.71 2.23
C PRO A 199 -75.11 -33.31 1.67
N GLY A 200 -75.21 -34.28 0.75
CA GLY A 200 -74.09 -34.81 -0.06
C GLY A 200 -74.42 -34.80 -1.56
N GLU A 201 -73.44 -34.56 -2.44
CA GLU A 201 -73.69 -34.53 -3.90
C GLU A 201 -74.13 -35.91 -4.43
N GLY A 202 -75.39 -36.03 -4.83
CA GLY A 202 -75.95 -37.19 -5.53
C GLY A 202 -76.67 -38.25 -4.68
N THR A 203 -76.81 -38.06 -3.37
CA THR A 203 -77.59 -38.97 -2.48
C THR A 203 -78.38 -38.18 -1.43
N ALA A 204 -79.57 -38.67 -1.10
CA ALA A 204 -80.56 -38.03 -0.21
C ALA A 204 -80.07 -37.74 1.21
N ASN A 205 -80.54 -36.63 1.78
CA ASN A 205 -80.15 -36.05 3.06
C ASN A 205 -80.49 -36.97 4.25
N VAL A 206 -79.62 -37.05 5.27
CA VAL A 206 -79.98 -37.56 6.61
C VAL A 206 -80.70 -36.44 7.35
N GLN A 207 -81.91 -36.72 7.87
CA GLN A 207 -82.67 -35.78 8.71
C GLN A 207 -82.65 -36.24 10.17
N ILE A 208 -82.43 -35.29 11.09
CA ILE A 208 -82.60 -35.49 12.53
C ILE A 208 -83.69 -34.54 13.02
N ASP A 209 -84.78 -35.11 13.52
CA ASP A 209 -85.91 -34.37 14.09
C ASP A 209 -86.31 -34.93 15.48
N ALA A 210 -87.48 -34.52 15.98
CA ALA A 210 -87.98 -34.97 17.28
C ALA A 210 -88.38 -36.46 17.33
N ALA A 211 -88.45 -37.15 16.19
CA ALA A 211 -88.81 -38.56 16.08
C ALA A 211 -87.59 -39.51 16.06
N GLY A 212 -86.40 -39.07 15.63
CA GLY A 212 -85.18 -39.88 15.67
C GLY A 212 -84.26 -39.67 14.46
N LEU A 213 -83.47 -40.70 14.12
CA LEU A 213 -82.63 -40.74 12.91
C LEU A 213 -83.40 -41.42 11.78
N THR A 214 -83.66 -40.70 10.69
CA THR A 214 -84.39 -41.21 9.52
C THR A 214 -83.44 -41.39 8.33
N PHE A 215 -83.46 -42.59 7.74
CA PHE A 215 -82.66 -42.93 6.55
C PHE A 215 -83.47 -42.76 5.25
N ALA A 216 -82.78 -42.71 4.10
CA ALA A 216 -83.37 -42.36 2.79
C ALA A 216 -84.49 -43.28 2.27
N ASP A 217 -84.73 -44.44 2.90
CA ASP A 217 -85.78 -45.39 2.58
C ASP A 217 -87.05 -45.24 3.46
N GLY A 218 -87.08 -44.25 4.36
CA GLY A 218 -88.20 -43.96 5.24
C GLY A 218 -88.22 -44.77 6.54
N THR A 219 -87.14 -45.49 6.86
CA THR A 219 -87.02 -46.19 8.14
C THR A 219 -86.54 -45.25 9.25
N GLU A 220 -87.23 -45.28 10.40
CA GLU A 220 -86.91 -44.49 11.60
C GLU A 220 -86.24 -45.37 12.65
N GLN A 221 -85.05 -44.97 13.12
CA GLN A 221 -84.42 -45.61 14.27
C GLN A 221 -84.77 -44.84 15.55
N THR A 222 -85.78 -45.33 16.28
CA THR A 222 -86.35 -44.65 17.45
C THR A 222 -85.77 -45.11 18.81
N THR A 223 -84.93 -46.16 18.83
CA THR A 223 -84.17 -46.56 20.04
C THR A 223 -82.82 -47.21 19.66
N ALA A 224 -81.80 -47.01 20.50
CA ALA A 224 -80.54 -47.77 20.44
C ALA A 224 -80.82 -49.19 20.92
N TRP A 225 -80.94 -50.15 20.01
CA TRP A 225 -81.48 -51.47 20.35
C TRP A 225 -80.41 -52.57 20.46
N LEU A 226 -80.29 -53.09 21.68
CA LEU A 226 -79.65 -54.36 22.06
C LEU A 226 -80.71 -55.48 22.08
N GLY A 227 -80.70 -56.41 21.11
CA GLY A 227 -81.25 -57.78 21.29
C GLY A 227 -82.40 -58.26 20.38
N SER A 228 -82.06 -59.22 19.51
CA SER A 228 -82.72 -60.49 19.08
C SER A 228 -84.25 -60.59 18.86
N PHE A 229 -84.64 -60.97 17.63
CA PHE A 229 -85.84 -61.80 17.38
C PHE A 229 -85.46 -63.24 17.02
N SER A 230 -86.18 -64.21 17.59
CA SER A 230 -86.02 -65.67 17.44
C SER A 230 -87.04 -66.21 16.42
N TYR A 231 -86.69 -67.33 15.78
CA TYR A 231 -87.47 -68.06 14.79
C TYR A 231 -88.77 -68.71 15.36
N ASP A 232 -88.96 -68.66 16.68
CA ASP A 232 -90.08 -69.28 17.40
C ASP A 232 -91.39 -68.45 17.36
N ASP A 233 -91.36 -67.24 16.81
CA ASP A 233 -92.51 -66.33 16.74
C ASP A 233 -93.42 -66.59 15.50
N LEU A 234 -93.25 -67.74 14.82
CA LEU A 234 -94.00 -68.09 13.60
C LEU A 234 -94.78 -69.41 13.76
N ASP A 235 -96.11 -69.34 13.81
CA ASP A 235 -97.01 -70.51 13.81
C ASP A 235 -97.29 -71.03 12.37
N ASP A 236 -97.56 -72.34 12.23
CA ASP A 236 -97.94 -73.09 11.01
C ASP A 236 -96.89 -73.24 9.87
N LEU A 237 -95.61 -73.56 10.20
CA LEU A 237 -94.60 -73.88 9.18
C LEU A 237 -94.41 -75.40 8.92
N PRO A 238 -94.43 -75.86 7.65
CA PRO A 238 -94.13 -77.25 7.26
C PRO A 238 -92.62 -77.56 7.27
N THR A 239 -92.23 -78.70 7.86
CA THR A 239 -90.83 -79.14 7.99
C THR A 239 -90.31 -79.81 6.71
N LEU A 240 -89.64 -79.07 5.83
CA LEU A 240 -89.14 -79.60 4.55
C LEU A 240 -87.65 -80.03 4.57
N PHE A 241 -86.91 -79.81 5.67
CA PHE A 241 -85.57 -80.37 5.90
C PHE A 241 -85.14 -80.06 7.35
N ASP A 242 -84.65 -81.04 8.11
CA ASP A 242 -84.26 -80.89 9.53
C ASP A 242 -82.79 -80.44 9.72
N GLY A 243 -82.08 -80.19 8.62
CA GLY A 243 -80.67 -79.80 8.64
C GLY A 243 -79.71 -80.93 9.04
N ALA A 244 -80.19 -82.13 9.36
CA ALA A 244 -79.35 -83.27 9.64
C ALA A 244 -78.93 -83.94 8.33
N TYR A 245 -77.63 -84.00 8.04
CA TYR A 245 -77.14 -84.64 6.81
C TYR A 245 -77.56 -86.13 6.69
N SER A 246 -77.85 -86.78 7.82
CA SER A 246 -78.35 -88.16 7.89
C SER A 246 -79.79 -88.37 7.44
N SER A 247 -80.59 -87.32 7.27
CA SER A 247 -82.00 -87.41 6.83
C SER A 247 -82.13 -87.39 5.28
N LEU A 248 -81.01 -87.29 4.55
CA LEU A 248 -80.93 -87.34 3.09
C LEU A 248 -80.76 -88.80 2.60
N THR A 249 -81.58 -89.24 1.63
CA THR A 249 -81.41 -90.53 0.94
C THR A 249 -80.80 -90.33 -0.46
N GLY A 250 -79.92 -91.23 -0.90
CA GLY A 250 -79.27 -91.15 -2.23
C GLY A 250 -78.02 -90.27 -2.33
N THR A 251 -77.34 -89.97 -1.23
CA THR A 251 -76.15 -89.11 -1.21
C THR A 251 -74.87 -89.82 -1.71
N PRO A 252 -74.01 -89.17 -2.52
CA PRO A 252 -72.69 -89.71 -2.89
C PRO A 252 -71.78 -89.92 -1.67
N SER A 253 -71.01 -91.03 -1.65
CA SER A 253 -70.14 -91.39 -0.51
C SER A 253 -68.81 -90.64 -0.46
N THR A 254 -68.49 -89.81 -1.48
CA THR A 254 -67.27 -89.00 -1.52
C THR A 254 -67.53 -87.66 -2.21
N PHE A 255 -67.23 -86.56 -1.51
CA PHE A 255 -67.02 -85.25 -2.12
C PHE A 255 -65.51 -85.01 -2.19
N ALA A 256 -64.97 -85.04 -3.40
CA ALA A 256 -63.61 -84.62 -3.67
C ALA A 256 -63.53 -83.08 -3.71
N PRO A 257 -62.42 -82.48 -3.25
CA PRO A 257 -61.19 -83.18 -2.89
C PRO A 257 -61.05 -83.47 -1.38
N SER A 258 -60.89 -84.77 -1.08
CA SER A 258 -60.05 -85.25 0.02
C SER A 258 -58.61 -84.76 -0.17
N ALA A 259 -57.83 -84.63 0.91
CA ALA A 259 -56.46 -84.12 0.86
C ALA A 259 -55.60 -84.81 -0.22
N HIS A 260 -55.31 -84.10 -1.32
CA HIS A 260 -54.63 -84.62 -2.51
C HIS A 260 -53.24 -83.96 -2.72
N LYS A 261 -52.71 -83.27 -1.70
CA LYS A 261 -51.34 -82.71 -1.73
C LYS A 261 -50.28 -83.77 -2.10
N ALA A 262 -50.52 -85.04 -1.74
CA ALA A 262 -49.61 -86.14 -2.04
C ALA A 262 -49.63 -86.57 -3.52
N SER A 263 -50.74 -86.38 -4.26
CA SER A 263 -50.78 -86.72 -5.69
C SER A 263 -50.01 -85.70 -6.54
N HIS A 264 -49.98 -84.42 -6.13
CA HIS A 264 -49.20 -83.35 -6.77
C HIS A 264 -47.73 -83.27 -6.36
N ALA A 265 -47.29 -84.06 -5.38
CA ALA A 265 -45.89 -84.09 -4.98
C ALA A 265 -45.03 -84.78 -6.06
N THR A 266 -43.74 -84.43 -6.14
CA THR A 266 -42.79 -85.05 -7.07
C THR A 266 -42.78 -86.58 -6.87
N GLY A 267 -43.12 -87.33 -7.93
CA GLY A 267 -43.25 -88.80 -7.90
C GLY A 267 -44.66 -89.33 -7.56
N GLY A 268 -45.64 -88.46 -7.34
CA GLY A 268 -47.05 -88.82 -7.20
C GLY A 268 -47.73 -89.21 -8.52
N THR A 269 -48.99 -89.66 -8.44
CA THR A 269 -49.76 -90.14 -9.60
C THR A 269 -50.23 -89.02 -10.54
N ASP A 270 -50.23 -87.77 -10.09
CA ASP A 270 -50.59 -86.56 -10.85
C ASP A 270 -49.66 -85.40 -10.46
N ALA A 271 -48.35 -85.68 -10.53
CA ALA A 271 -47.31 -84.73 -10.16
C ALA A 271 -47.27 -83.57 -11.16
N LEU A 272 -47.38 -82.34 -10.65
CA LEU A 272 -47.30 -81.13 -11.47
C LEU A 272 -45.84 -80.92 -11.92
N THR A 273 -45.65 -80.71 -13.22
CA THR A 273 -44.39 -80.20 -13.77
C THR A 273 -44.31 -78.69 -13.58
N ALA A 274 -43.10 -78.10 -13.65
CA ALA A 274 -42.94 -76.66 -13.52
C ALA A 274 -43.79 -75.86 -14.53
N SER A 275 -44.00 -76.40 -15.74
CA SER A 275 -44.87 -75.77 -16.74
C SER A 275 -46.34 -75.76 -16.35
N ASP A 276 -46.82 -76.75 -15.60
CA ASP A 276 -48.24 -76.89 -15.25
C ASP A 276 -48.74 -75.79 -14.31
N ILE A 277 -47.82 -75.11 -13.60
CA ILE A 277 -48.11 -73.98 -12.71
C ILE A 277 -47.55 -72.65 -13.23
N GLY A 278 -47.10 -72.60 -14.49
CA GLY A 278 -46.49 -71.41 -15.08
C GLY A 278 -45.12 -71.05 -14.49
N ALA A 279 -44.44 -71.98 -13.80
CA ALA A 279 -43.08 -71.77 -13.32
C ALA A 279 -42.08 -71.98 -14.47
N ALA A 280 -41.21 -70.99 -14.70
CA ALA A 280 -40.14 -71.09 -15.69
C ALA A 280 -39.14 -72.23 -15.37
N ALA A 281 -38.46 -72.73 -16.39
CA ALA A 281 -37.66 -73.97 -16.40
C ALA A 281 -36.82 -74.23 -15.14
N ALA A 282 -36.76 -75.51 -14.72
CA ALA A 282 -36.10 -76.01 -13.51
C ALA A 282 -34.58 -75.77 -13.42
N SER A 283 -33.95 -75.21 -14.47
CA SER A 283 -32.54 -74.82 -14.44
C SER A 283 -32.38 -73.39 -14.92
N HIS A 284 -32.14 -72.51 -13.95
CA HIS A 284 -31.52 -71.22 -14.18
C HIS A 284 -30.42 -71.04 -13.14
N THR A 285 -29.31 -70.44 -13.56
CA THR A 285 -28.09 -70.40 -12.77
C THR A 285 -28.07 -69.12 -11.93
N HIS A 286 -28.29 -69.22 -10.62
CA HIS A 286 -28.23 -68.08 -9.69
C HIS A 286 -26.79 -67.69 -9.27
N GLY A 287 -25.77 -68.14 -10.00
CA GLY A 287 -24.39 -68.01 -9.55
C GLY A 287 -24.21 -68.57 -8.14
N ASN A 288 -23.62 -67.79 -7.23
CA ASN A 288 -23.31 -68.20 -5.86
C ASN A 288 -24.38 -67.82 -4.82
N ILE A 289 -25.64 -67.57 -5.23
CA ILE A 289 -26.73 -67.30 -4.28
C ILE A 289 -27.13 -68.63 -3.60
N THR A 290 -26.91 -68.72 -2.30
CA THR A 290 -27.32 -69.87 -1.47
C THR A 290 -28.80 -69.79 -1.11
N SER A 291 -29.39 -70.90 -0.66
CA SER A 291 -30.78 -70.97 -0.18
C SER A 291 -31.06 -70.10 1.07
N ALA A 292 -30.02 -69.66 1.78
CA ALA A 292 -30.11 -68.68 2.86
C ALA A 292 -30.05 -67.22 2.36
N GLY A 293 -29.96 -66.99 1.04
CA GLY A 293 -29.84 -65.68 0.43
C GLY A 293 -28.42 -65.09 0.44
N ALA A 294 -27.42 -65.81 0.96
CA ALA A 294 -26.03 -65.34 0.95
C ALA A 294 -25.39 -65.50 -0.44
N ILE A 295 -24.58 -64.52 -0.85
CA ILE A 295 -23.81 -64.53 -2.10
C ILE A 295 -22.34 -64.74 -1.74
N GLY A 296 -21.82 -65.94 -1.99
CA GLY A 296 -20.46 -66.33 -1.58
C GLY A 296 -20.31 -66.67 -0.08
N SER A 297 -19.11 -67.09 0.33
CA SER A 297 -18.80 -67.54 1.70
C SER A 297 -17.80 -66.66 2.46
N THR A 298 -17.23 -65.64 1.81
CA THR A 298 -16.19 -64.76 2.38
C THR A 298 -16.73 -63.35 2.60
N SER A 299 -16.68 -62.88 3.86
CA SER A 299 -17.06 -61.51 4.21
C SER A 299 -16.10 -60.48 3.62
N GLY A 300 -16.62 -59.33 3.20
CA GLY A 300 -15.85 -58.20 2.68
C GLY A 300 -15.52 -58.24 1.18
N HIS A 301 -15.90 -59.31 0.47
CA HIS A 301 -15.81 -59.35 -0.99
C HIS A 301 -16.90 -58.51 -1.65
N VAL A 302 -16.63 -58.00 -2.85
CA VAL A 302 -17.61 -57.28 -3.67
C VAL A 302 -18.40 -58.24 -4.55
N VAL A 303 -19.68 -57.92 -4.80
CA VAL A 303 -20.54 -58.70 -5.70
C VAL A 303 -20.30 -58.25 -7.14
N VAL A 304 -20.02 -59.19 -8.03
CA VAL A 304 -19.78 -58.97 -9.47
C VAL A 304 -20.59 -59.95 -10.30
N THR A 305 -20.88 -59.59 -11.55
CA THR A 305 -21.53 -60.48 -12.51
C THR A 305 -20.49 -61.24 -13.34
N THR A 306 -20.75 -62.52 -13.60
CA THR A 306 -20.02 -63.28 -14.62
C THR A 306 -20.46 -62.86 -16.03
N THR A 307 -19.74 -63.28 -17.07
CA THR A 307 -20.10 -63.04 -18.48
C THR A 307 -21.50 -63.58 -18.84
N GLY A 308 -22.01 -64.56 -18.09
CA GLY A 308 -23.37 -65.10 -18.23
C GLY A 308 -24.43 -64.39 -17.39
N GLY A 309 -24.11 -63.25 -16.76
CA GLY A 309 -25.05 -62.47 -15.93
C GLY A 309 -25.29 -63.02 -14.51
N ALA A 310 -24.70 -64.16 -14.15
CA ALA A 310 -24.82 -64.74 -12.82
C ALA A 310 -23.99 -63.96 -11.78
N LEU A 311 -24.53 -63.76 -10.57
CA LEU A 311 -23.87 -63.05 -9.47
C LEU A 311 -22.84 -63.95 -8.76
N THR A 312 -21.66 -63.40 -8.49
CA THR A 312 -20.58 -64.03 -7.71
C THR A 312 -19.86 -62.98 -6.86
N THR A 313 -18.90 -63.40 -6.04
CA THR A 313 -18.08 -62.51 -5.20
C THR A 313 -16.63 -62.52 -5.62
N ALA A 314 -15.97 -61.37 -5.65
CA ALA A 314 -14.55 -61.24 -5.93
C ALA A 314 -13.82 -60.48 -4.80
N ALA A 315 -12.59 -60.90 -4.50
CA ALA A 315 -11.75 -60.18 -3.52
C ALA A 315 -11.32 -58.81 -4.03
N THR A 316 -11.05 -58.71 -5.34
CA THR A 316 -10.67 -57.49 -6.05
C THR A 316 -11.30 -57.50 -7.44
N ILE A 317 -11.50 -56.30 -8.02
CA ILE A 317 -11.92 -56.12 -9.41
C ILE A 317 -10.73 -55.53 -10.16
N SER A 318 -10.40 -56.08 -11.32
CA SER A 318 -9.38 -55.49 -12.19
C SER A 318 -9.82 -54.10 -12.63
N THR A 319 -8.91 -53.11 -12.60
CA THR A 319 -9.21 -51.74 -13.03
C THR A 319 -9.67 -51.68 -14.50
N SER A 320 -9.23 -52.63 -15.34
CA SER A 320 -9.68 -52.78 -16.73
C SER A 320 -11.15 -53.19 -16.88
N SER A 321 -11.78 -53.69 -15.82
CA SER A 321 -13.19 -54.14 -15.82
C SER A 321 -14.17 -53.07 -15.35
N VAL A 322 -13.69 -51.87 -15.00
CA VAL A 322 -14.53 -50.78 -14.49
C VAL A 322 -14.42 -49.55 -15.41
N SER A 323 -15.51 -49.22 -16.10
CA SER A 323 -15.58 -48.04 -16.97
C SER A 323 -15.71 -46.75 -16.17
N GLY A 324 -15.07 -45.67 -16.62
CA GLY A 324 -15.21 -44.34 -16.01
C GLY A 324 -14.27 -44.09 -14.82
N LEU A 325 -13.34 -45.01 -14.53
CA LEU A 325 -12.24 -44.71 -13.61
C LEU A 325 -11.42 -43.52 -14.13
N ALA A 326 -11.06 -42.62 -13.21
CA ALA A 326 -10.08 -41.58 -13.51
C ALA A 326 -8.74 -42.22 -13.92
N ALA A 327 -7.99 -41.59 -14.83
CA ALA A 327 -6.73 -42.14 -15.34
C ALA A 327 -5.74 -42.51 -14.20
N VAL A 328 -5.68 -41.68 -13.15
CA VAL A 328 -4.86 -41.96 -11.95
C VAL A 328 -5.25 -43.26 -11.22
N ALA A 329 -6.53 -43.62 -11.20
CA ALA A 329 -6.99 -44.85 -10.55
C ALA A 329 -6.49 -46.11 -11.28
N THR A 330 -6.17 -45.99 -12.57
CA THR A 330 -5.59 -47.09 -13.36
C THR A 330 -4.06 -47.08 -13.38
N SER A 331 -3.42 -45.91 -13.45
CA SER A 331 -1.97 -45.80 -13.63
C SER A 331 -1.20 -45.71 -12.31
N GLY A 332 -1.84 -45.28 -11.22
CA GLY A 332 -1.18 -44.91 -9.96
C GLY A 332 -0.21 -43.73 -10.07
N ALA A 333 -0.05 -43.15 -11.27
CA ALA A 333 0.90 -42.09 -11.53
C ALA A 333 0.30 -40.74 -11.15
N TYR A 334 1.03 -39.94 -10.38
CA TYR A 334 0.63 -38.58 -10.02
C TYR A 334 0.29 -37.72 -11.25
N SER A 335 1.00 -37.92 -12.36
CA SER A 335 0.76 -37.23 -13.63
C SER A 335 -0.62 -37.49 -14.26
N SER A 336 -1.35 -38.50 -13.80
CA SER A 336 -2.67 -38.86 -14.31
C SER A 336 -3.83 -38.22 -13.53
N LEU A 337 -3.53 -37.36 -12.54
CA LEU A 337 -4.53 -36.54 -11.83
C LEU A 337 -5.04 -35.41 -12.74
N SER A 338 -6.35 -35.25 -12.85
CA SER A 338 -7.01 -34.13 -13.52
C SER A 338 -7.53 -33.11 -12.52
N GLY A 339 -7.66 -31.84 -12.91
CA GLY A 339 -8.18 -30.80 -12.01
C GLY A 339 -7.26 -30.48 -10.83
N LEU A 340 -5.96 -30.79 -10.97
CA LEU A 340 -4.94 -30.32 -10.05
C LEU A 340 -5.07 -28.79 -9.92
N PRO A 341 -4.99 -28.23 -8.70
CA PRO A 341 -4.87 -26.79 -8.53
C PRO A 341 -3.77 -26.31 -9.46
N THR A 342 -4.05 -25.29 -10.26
CA THR A 342 -2.98 -24.56 -10.94
C THR A 342 -2.22 -23.86 -9.82
N LEU A 343 -1.23 -24.55 -9.24
CA LEU A 343 -0.17 -23.86 -8.52
C LEU A 343 0.32 -22.78 -9.48
N GLY A 344 0.28 -21.53 -9.03
CA GLY A 344 0.60 -20.36 -9.84
C GLY A 344 1.77 -20.67 -10.76
N THR A 345 1.58 -20.40 -12.04
CA THR A 345 2.44 -20.73 -13.19
C THR A 345 3.92 -20.68 -12.88
N ALA A 346 4.46 -21.79 -12.37
CA ALA A 346 5.84 -21.78 -11.90
C ALA A 346 6.43 -23.18 -11.67
N ALA A 347 5.62 -24.24 -11.73
CA ALA A 347 6.10 -25.62 -11.61
C ALA A 347 6.21 -26.38 -12.95
N ALA A 348 5.84 -25.79 -14.10
CA ALA A 348 5.79 -26.53 -15.37
C ALA A 348 6.56 -25.94 -16.56
N ALA A 349 7.21 -24.76 -16.43
CA ALA A 349 8.04 -24.22 -17.52
C ALA A 349 9.19 -23.28 -17.10
N ALA A 350 9.45 -23.07 -15.81
CA ALA A 350 10.60 -22.29 -15.34
C ALA A 350 11.09 -22.84 -14.00
N THR A 351 12.37 -23.15 -13.91
CA THR A 351 13.04 -23.78 -12.77
C THR A 351 13.27 -22.83 -11.58
N THR A 352 12.32 -21.95 -11.25
CA THR A 352 12.55 -20.89 -10.24
C THR A 352 11.53 -20.82 -9.10
N ASP A 353 10.53 -21.69 -9.05
CA ASP A 353 9.43 -21.56 -8.08
C ASP A 353 9.23 -22.73 -7.12
N PHE A 354 10.13 -23.70 -7.15
CA PHE A 354 10.59 -24.21 -5.88
C PHE A 354 11.63 -23.21 -5.41
N ALA A 355 11.52 -22.71 -4.18
CA ALA A 355 12.65 -22.07 -3.53
C ALA A 355 13.77 -23.11 -3.54
N ALA A 356 14.65 -23.03 -4.54
CA ALA A 356 15.91 -23.72 -4.52
C ALA A 356 16.52 -23.40 -3.16
N ALA A 357 17.13 -24.39 -2.52
CA ALA A 357 17.80 -24.22 -1.23
C ALA A 357 18.78 -23.02 -1.24
N SER A 358 19.16 -22.54 -2.42
CA SER A 358 19.58 -21.16 -2.67
C SER A 358 18.84 -20.53 -3.87
N HIS A 359 18.23 -19.37 -3.66
CA HIS A 359 17.86 -18.45 -4.73
C HIS A 359 18.31 -17.03 -4.37
N SER A 360 18.49 -16.18 -5.37
CA SER A 360 19.01 -14.81 -5.21
C SER A 360 17.91 -13.79 -5.42
N HIS A 361 17.76 -12.87 -4.46
CA HIS A 361 16.97 -11.65 -4.67
C HIS A 361 17.91 -10.53 -5.10
N SER A 362 17.47 -9.71 -6.06
CA SER A 362 18.13 -8.42 -6.30
C SER A 362 17.91 -7.54 -5.08
N ALA A 363 18.96 -6.85 -4.60
CA ALA A 363 18.86 -5.94 -3.46
C ALA A 363 17.80 -4.83 -3.69
N SER A 364 17.53 -4.49 -4.95
CA SER A 364 16.49 -3.54 -5.38
C SER A 364 15.05 -3.97 -5.06
N ALA A 365 14.82 -5.26 -4.74
CA ALA A 365 13.49 -5.78 -4.42
C ALA A 365 13.08 -5.54 -2.95
N ILE A 366 13.95 -4.97 -2.11
CA ILE A 366 13.62 -4.65 -0.71
C ILE A 366 13.21 -3.17 -0.61
N THR A 367 11.90 -2.95 -0.53
CA THR A 367 11.25 -1.62 -0.47
C THR A 367 11.10 -1.05 0.94
N SER A 368 11.34 -1.84 1.98
CA SER A 368 11.45 -1.39 3.38
C SER A 368 12.15 -2.44 4.26
N GLY A 369 12.95 -1.99 5.25
CA GLY A 369 13.72 -2.86 6.16
C GLY A 369 15.23 -2.55 6.12
N THR A 370 16.01 -3.20 6.99
CA THR A 370 17.48 -3.09 7.03
C THR A 370 18.12 -4.38 6.52
N PHE A 371 19.08 -4.28 5.58
CA PHE A 371 19.97 -5.40 5.28
C PHE A 371 20.96 -5.59 6.45
N ASP A 372 21.11 -6.82 6.92
CA ASP A 372 22.18 -7.16 7.87
C ASP A 372 23.53 -6.77 7.27
N ALA A 373 24.38 -6.08 8.05
CA ALA A 373 25.70 -5.62 7.62
C ALA A 373 26.58 -6.77 7.10
N ALA A 374 26.38 -8.00 7.61
CA ALA A 374 27.08 -9.20 7.14
C ALA A 374 26.63 -9.67 5.74
N ARG A 375 25.50 -9.17 5.23
CA ARG A 375 24.95 -9.47 3.89
C ARG A 375 25.23 -8.40 2.85
N LEU A 376 25.82 -7.26 3.24
CA LEU A 376 26.32 -6.25 2.31
C LEU A 376 27.74 -6.65 1.90
N PRO A 377 28.05 -6.83 0.61
CA PRO A 377 29.39 -7.24 0.20
C PRO A 377 30.41 -6.20 0.69
N LEU A 378 31.54 -6.66 1.25
CA LEU A 378 32.67 -5.80 1.51
C LEU A 378 33.16 -5.25 0.16
N ALA A 379 33.29 -3.93 0.05
CA ALA A 379 33.76 -3.33 -1.19
C ALA A 379 35.18 -3.86 -1.48
N THR A 380 35.43 -4.43 -2.67
CA THR A 380 36.75 -4.95 -3.09
C THR A 380 37.21 -4.35 -4.42
N THR A 381 38.43 -4.69 -4.87
CA THR A 381 39.05 -4.12 -6.08
C THR A 381 38.26 -4.17 -7.38
N THR A 382 37.22 -4.99 -7.39
CA THR A 382 36.44 -5.31 -8.57
C THR A 382 34.95 -5.48 -8.25
N THR A 383 34.52 -5.30 -6.98
CA THR A 383 33.13 -5.52 -6.54
C THR A 383 32.63 -4.39 -5.65
N ALA A 384 31.49 -3.80 -6.00
CA ALA A 384 30.86 -2.72 -5.23
C ALA A 384 30.21 -3.25 -3.94
N GLY A 385 30.55 -2.62 -2.81
CA GLY A 385 29.92 -2.77 -1.49
C GLY A 385 29.28 -1.45 -1.04
N ALA A 386 28.52 -1.43 0.06
CA ALA A 386 27.86 -0.22 0.55
C ALA A 386 28.85 0.67 1.35
N VAL A 387 29.39 1.72 0.72
CA VAL A 387 30.21 2.74 1.38
C VAL A 387 29.77 4.13 0.90
N ILE A 388 29.30 5.00 1.80
CA ILE A 388 28.99 6.41 1.49
C ILE A 388 30.25 7.24 1.76
N VAL A 389 30.81 7.87 0.74
CA VAL A 389 31.99 8.75 0.86
C VAL A 389 31.65 10.18 0.42
N GLY A 390 32.19 11.18 1.13
CA GLY A 390 32.01 12.59 0.81
C GLY A 390 32.96 13.08 -0.31
N THR A 391 32.91 14.37 -0.63
CA THR A 391 33.83 14.99 -1.60
C THR A 391 35.29 14.84 -1.12
N GLY A 392 36.19 14.41 -2.00
CA GLY A 392 37.61 14.21 -1.70
C GLY A 392 38.00 12.78 -1.33
N LEU A 393 37.03 11.86 -1.35
CA LEU A 393 37.24 10.43 -1.17
C LEU A 393 36.65 9.69 -2.39
N SER A 394 37.42 8.76 -2.96
CA SER A 394 36.98 7.92 -4.08
C SER A 394 36.89 6.47 -3.64
N VAL A 395 35.83 5.79 -4.08
CA VAL A 395 35.72 4.32 -4.01
C VAL A 395 36.07 3.77 -5.37
N SER A 396 37.36 3.49 -5.57
CA SER A 396 37.76 2.61 -6.65
C SER A 396 38.11 1.31 -5.99
N SER A 397 37.65 0.22 -6.60
CA SER A 397 38.26 -1.02 -6.25
C SER A 397 38.14 -1.33 -4.73
N GLY A 398 36.99 -1.03 -4.14
CA GLY A 398 36.69 -1.44 -2.77
C GLY A 398 37.49 -0.76 -1.67
N THR A 399 38.39 0.13 -2.06
CA THR A 399 39.22 0.89 -1.16
C THR A 399 38.73 2.32 -1.20
N VAL A 400 38.37 2.85 -0.04
CA VAL A 400 38.17 4.29 0.11
C VAL A 400 39.55 4.93 0.14
N SER A 401 39.84 5.75 -0.86
CA SER A 401 41.11 6.47 -0.97
C SER A 401 40.88 7.96 -1.05
N VAL A 402 41.84 8.75 -0.57
CA VAL A 402 41.86 10.20 -0.81
C VAL A 402 41.93 10.46 -2.31
N THR A 403 41.01 11.27 -2.81
CA THR A 403 41.04 11.76 -4.19
C THR A 403 41.99 12.94 -4.25
N TYR A 404 43.17 12.70 -4.82
CA TYR A 404 44.16 13.73 -5.03
C TYR A 404 43.95 14.45 -6.36
N GLY A 405 44.09 15.77 -6.37
CA GLY A 405 43.96 16.55 -7.60
C GLY A 405 43.84 18.05 -7.34
N THR A 406 43.69 18.82 -8.42
CA THR A 406 43.72 20.29 -8.40
C THR A 406 42.34 20.96 -8.34
N SER A 407 41.26 20.22 -8.60
CA SER A 407 39.88 20.71 -8.55
C SER A 407 39.36 20.90 -7.11
N SER A 408 38.32 21.72 -6.95
CA SER A 408 37.61 21.90 -5.67
C SER A 408 37.14 20.56 -5.09
N GLY A 409 37.35 20.37 -3.78
CA GLY A 409 36.99 19.14 -3.08
C GLY A 409 38.00 17.99 -3.21
N GLN A 410 39.18 18.20 -3.80
CA GLN A 410 40.27 17.21 -3.84
C GLN A 410 41.46 17.64 -2.98
N SER A 411 42.21 16.68 -2.47
CA SER A 411 43.40 16.93 -1.66
C SER A 411 44.65 17.15 -2.52
N CYS A 412 45.59 17.96 -2.04
CA CYS A 412 46.93 18.06 -2.62
C CYS A 412 47.83 16.91 -2.14
N GLN A 413 48.68 16.37 -3.02
CA GLN A 413 49.75 15.44 -2.63
C GLN A 413 50.98 16.21 -2.14
N GLY A 414 51.88 15.57 -1.40
CA GLY A 414 53.11 16.22 -0.91
C GLY A 414 54.05 16.73 -2.01
N ASN A 415 53.93 16.21 -3.24
CA ASN A 415 54.65 16.66 -4.43
C ASN A 415 53.81 17.59 -5.33
N ASP A 416 52.64 18.06 -4.86
CA ASP A 416 51.77 18.95 -5.61
C ASP A 416 52.42 20.32 -5.76
N ALA A 417 52.49 20.82 -7.01
CA ALA A 417 53.12 22.10 -7.33
C ALA A 417 52.41 23.31 -6.68
N ARG A 418 51.19 23.16 -6.16
CA ARG A 418 50.54 24.20 -5.35
C ARG A 418 51.14 24.31 -3.94
N LEU A 419 51.83 23.26 -3.48
CA LEU A 419 52.58 23.23 -2.24
C LEU A 419 54.04 23.63 -2.42
N SER A 420 54.53 23.79 -3.65
CA SER A 420 55.89 24.30 -3.87
C SER A 420 55.93 25.83 -3.81
N ASP A 421 57.00 26.35 -3.22
CA ASP A 421 57.14 27.75 -2.82
C ASP A 421 57.33 28.75 -3.97
N SER A 422 57.08 28.36 -5.23
CA SER A 422 57.02 29.31 -6.36
C SER A 422 55.61 29.90 -6.46
N ARG A 423 55.15 30.50 -5.37
CA ARG A 423 53.99 31.40 -5.36
C ARG A 423 54.53 32.81 -5.50
N THR A 424 53.96 33.64 -6.38
CA THR A 424 54.26 35.08 -6.37
C THR A 424 53.92 35.60 -4.98
N PRO A 425 54.90 35.99 -4.15
CA PRO A 425 54.56 36.32 -2.78
C PRO A 425 53.78 37.63 -2.78
N THR A 426 52.76 37.72 -1.93
CA THR A 426 52.12 39.00 -1.62
C THR A 426 53.22 40.02 -1.24
N SER A 427 53.03 41.31 -1.54
CA SER A 427 54.06 42.35 -1.38
C SER A 427 54.90 42.18 -0.10
N HIS A 428 56.17 41.79 -0.27
CA HIS A 428 57.11 41.46 0.81
C HIS A 428 58.41 42.28 0.68
N ALA A 429 58.39 43.37 -0.08
CA ALA A 429 59.52 44.30 -0.13
C ALA A 429 59.91 44.81 1.28
N SER A 430 58.96 44.85 2.23
CA SER A 430 59.20 45.19 3.62
C SER A 430 59.99 44.13 4.41
N SER A 431 59.97 42.85 4.02
CA SER A 431 60.80 41.83 4.67
C SER A 431 62.26 41.93 4.26
N HIS A 432 62.53 42.41 3.04
CA HIS A 432 63.88 42.63 2.49
C HIS A 432 64.51 43.99 2.85
N GLN A 433 63.77 44.89 3.50
CA GLN A 433 64.34 46.15 3.98
C GLN A 433 65.33 45.92 5.13
N ILE A 434 66.23 46.89 5.35
CA ILE A 434 67.13 46.88 6.50
C ILE A 434 66.28 46.83 7.78
N GLY A 435 66.46 45.78 8.59
CA GLY A 435 65.67 45.53 9.81
C GLY A 435 64.39 44.70 9.63
N GLY A 436 64.08 44.25 8.41
CA GLY A 436 63.00 43.30 8.13
C GLY A 436 63.30 41.87 8.63
N SER A 437 62.34 40.95 8.50
CA SER A 437 62.51 39.55 8.93
C SER A 437 63.36 38.71 7.96
N ASP A 438 63.56 39.20 6.74
CA ASP A 438 64.26 38.51 5.65
C ASP A 438 65.21 39.49 4.95
N VAL A 439 66.10 40.09 5.73
CA VAL A 439 67.02 41.12 5.26
C VAL A 439 68.00 40.52 4.27
N ILE A 440 68.10 41.13 3.09
CA ILE A 440 69.23 40.88 2.18
C ILE A 440 70.43 41.67 2.72
N GLY A 441 71.22 41.03 3.56
CA GLY A 441 72.43 41.62 4.12
C GLY A 441 73.55 41.75 3.08
N ASN A 442 74.41 42.77 3.23
CA ASN A 442 75.64 42.88 2.44
C ASN A 442 76.54 41.66 2.67
N VAL A 443 77.04 41.07 1.60
CA VAL A 443 78.06 40.03 1.65
C VAL A 443 79.41 40.68 1.94
N VAL A 444 80.00 40.37 3.09
CA VAL A 444 81.32 40.89 3.51
C VAL A 444 82.38 39.80 3.36
N ASN A 445 83.48 40.11 2.68
CA ASN A 445 84.61 39.21 2.55
C ASN A 445 85.91 39.89 3.01
N SER A 446 86.76 39.17 3.74
CA SER A 446 88.11 39.59 4.10
C SER A 446 89.14 38.67 3.42
N PRO A 447 89.61 39.01 2.20
CA PRO A 447 90.59 38.19 1.48
C PRO A 447 91.91 38.04 2.22
N SER A 448 92.76 37.13 1.73
CA SER A 448 94.15 37.00 2.20
C SER A 448 94.91 38.32 2.06
N GLN A 449 95.79 38.62 3.03
CA GLN A 449 96.62 39.81 3.03
C GLN A 449 97.44 39.94 1.74
N ILE A 450 97.48 41.15 1.19
CA ILE A 450 98.28 41.48 0.02
C ILE A 450 99.75 41.61 0.45
N THR A 451 100.61 40.74 -0.10
CA THR A 451 102.04 40.66 0.22
C THR A 451 102.96 41.18 -0.89
N GLY A 452 102.39 41.73 -1.95
CA GLY A 452 103.12 42.27 -3.10
C GLY A 452 102.20 43.05 -4.02
N THR A 453 102.77 43.77 -4.99
CA THR A 453 101.99 44.48 -6.02
C THR A 453 101.07 43.52 -6.75
N GLN A 454 99.78 43.86 -6.83
CA GLN A 454 98.77 43.05 -7.51
C GLN A 454 98.47 43.65 -8.87
N ASN A 455 98.59 42.85 -9.93
CA ASN A 455 98.07 43.21 -11.24
C ASN A 455 96.78 42.46 -11.49
N ASP A 456 95.76 43.18 -11.94
CA ASP A 456 94.44 42.62 -12.25
C ASP A 456 93.89 41.80 -11.07
N TYR A 457 93.84 42.42 -9.89
CA TYR A 457 93.42 41.78 -8.65
C TYR A 457 91.98 41.23 -8.78
N SER A 458 91.81 39.95 -8.46
CA SER A 458 90.49 39.31 -8.52
C SER A 458 89.69 39.64 -7.27
N LEU A 459 88.56 40.32 -7.44
CA LEU A 459 87.65 40.63 -6.34
C LEU A 459 86.78 39.41 -6.02
N PRO A 460 86.62 39.04 -4.74
CA PRO A 460 85.70 37.98 -4.33
C PRO A 460 84.25 38.36 -4.67
N SER A 461 83.34 37.38 -4.67
CA SER A 461 81.90 37.63 -4.80
C SER A 461 81.35 38.21 -3.49
N ALA A 462 81.51 39.52 -3.31
CA ALA A 462 81.10 40.27 -2.12
C ALA A 462 80.74 41.72 -2.47
N ASP A 463 79.90 42.32 -1.63
CA ASP A 463 79.52 43.74 -1.70
C ASP A 463 80.55 44.61 -0.97
N VAL A 464 81.11 44.09 0.13
CA VAL A 464 82.15 44.74 0.93
C VAL A 464 83.38 43.85 0.99
N VAL A 465 84.52 44.37 0.53
CA VAL A 465 85.81 43.66 0.55
C VAL A 465 86.76 44.37 1.49
N ARG A 466 87.18 43.66 2.53
CA ARG A 466 88.04 44.16 3.60
C ARG A 466 89.48 43.74 3.32
N LEU A 467 90.24 44.62 2.69
CA LEU A 467 91.62 44.38 2.29
C LEU A 467 92.59 44.66 3.43
N THR A 468 93.67 43.89 3.47
CA THR A 468 94.85 44.14 4.31
C THR A 468 96.09 44.01 3.45
N SER A 469 97.15 44.73 3.78
CA SER A 469 98.48 44.57 3.18
C SER A 469 99.55 44.49 4.26
N ASP A 470 100.71 43.93 3.92
CA ASP A 470 101.87 43.79 4.81
C ASP A 470 102.84 44.99 4.77
N ALA A 471 102.67 45.87 3.78
CA ALA A 471 103.40 47.12 3.58
C ALA A 471 102.56 48.07 2.71
N ALA A 472 103.10 49.23 2.33
CA ALA A 472 102.50 50.04 1.28
C ALA A 472 102.54 49.24 -0.05
N ARG A 473 101.36 48.91 -0.60
CA ARG A 473 101.23 48.05 -1.80
C ARG A 473 100.39 48.72 -2.87
N THR A 474 100.60 48.32 -4.12
CA THR A 474 99.85 48.83 -5.26
C THR A 474 98.97 47.75 -5.88
N ILE A 475 97.75 48.12 -6.26
CA ILE A 475 96.87 47.36 -7.14
C ILE A 475 96.75 48.14 -8.46
N THR A 476 97.25 47.57 -9.56
CA THR A 476 97.27 48.28 -10.85
C THR A 476 95.93 48.21 -11.61
N GLY A 477 95.08 47.26 -11.23
CA GLY A 477 93.75 47.06 -11.79
C GLY A 477 93.03 45.90 -11.10
N PHE A 478 91.76 45.73 -11.43
CA PHE A 478 90.91 44.65 -10.91
C PHE A 478 90.34 43.86 -12.07
N VAL A 479 90.24 42.53 -11.96
CA VAL A 479 89.57 41.71 -12.99
C VAL A 479 88.20 42.31 -13.33
N ALA A 480 87.89 42.40 -14.62
CA ALA A 480 86.68 43.00 -15.14
C ALA A 480 85.42 42.46 -14.42
N GLY A 481 84.56 43.38 -13.98
CA GLY A 481 83.27 43.05 -13.37
C GLY A 481 82.17 42.91 -14.41
N THR A 482 80.96 42.64 -13.92
CA THR A 482 79.73 42.84 -14.71
C THR A 482 79.32 44.31 -14.66
N THR A 483 78.74 44.83 -15.74
CA THR A 483 78.24 46.21 -15.81
C THR A 483 77.35 46.54 -14.61
N GLY A 484 77.64 47.64 -13.91
CA GLY A 484 76.86 48.08 -12.74
C GLY A 484 77.21 47.37 -11.44
N ARG A 485 78.20 46.46 -11.42
CA ARG A 485 78.72 45.88 -10.18
C ARG A 485 79.31 47.00 -9.31
N VAL A 486 78.84 47.08 -8.07
CA VAL A 486 79.34 47.99 -7.04
C VAL A 486 80.04 47.18 -5.97
N VAL A 487 81.24 47.59 -5.55
CA VAL A 487 81.98 46.98 -4.45
C VAL A 487 82.56 48.08 -3.58
N VAL A 488 82.37 47.95 -2.26
CA VAL A 488 83.04 48.81 -1.28
C VAL A 488 84.34 48.14 -0.88
N LEU A 489 85.47 48.72 -1.26
CA LEU A 489 86.78 48.31 -0.77
C LEU A 489 87.07 49.06 0.52
N VAL A 490 87.39 48.33 1.59
CA VAL A 490 87.76 48.91 2.88
C VAL A 490 89.16 48.45 3.22
N ASN A 491 90.07 49.38 3.49
CA ASN A 491 91.38 49.03 4.03
C ASN A 491 91.27 48.86 5.55
N VAL A 492 91.32 47.63 6.00
CA VAL A 492 91.30 47.28 7.44
C VAL A 492 92.69 46.94 7.98
N GLY A 493 93.73 47.11 7.17
CA GLY A 493 95.14 46.95 7.56
C GLY A 493 95.78 48.25 8.03
N SER A 494 97.09 48.19 8.28
CA SER A 494 97.87 49.32 8.84
C SER A 494 98.66 50.12 7.81
N PHE A 495 98.66 49.70 6.54
CA PHE A 495 99.45 50.33 5.48
C PHE A 495 98.54 50.79 4.33
N ALA A 496 98.94 51.85 3.63
CA ALA A 496 98.19 52.35 2.49
C ALA A 496 98.21 51.38 1.30
N ILE A 497 97.09 51.28 0.59
CA ILE A 497 96.96 50.52 -0.66
C ILE A 497 96.71 51.51 -1.80
N THR A 498 97.65 51.62 -2.73
CA THR A 498 97.52 52.50 -3.90
C THR A 498 96.76 51.80 -5.01
N LEU A 499 95.66 52.39 -5.47
CA LEU A 499 94.91 51.95 -6.65
C LEU A 499 95.34 52.82 -7.84
N SER A 500 96.04 52.22 -8.81
CA SER A 500 96.63 53.00 -9.90
C SER A 500 95.61 53.47 -10.91
N HIS A 501 95.71 54.75 -11.30
CA HIS A 501 94.88 55.31 -12.35
C HIS A 501 95.35 54.81 -13.72
N GLN A 502 94.46 54.12 -14.45
CA GLN A 502 94.67 53.71 -15.85
C GLN A 502 96.00 52.99 -16.12
N SER A 503 96.51 52.21 -15.16
CA SER A 503 97.80 51.54 -15.29
C SER A 503 97.88 50.69 -16.57
N THR A 504 98.94 50.91 -17.35
CA THR A 504 99.19 50.14 -18.58
C THR A 504 99.62 48.70 -18.31
N SER A 505 100.00 48.38 -17.07
CA SER A 505 100.28 47.00 -16.62
C SER A 505 99.00 46.14 -16.61
N SER A 506 97.84 46.75 -16.41
CA SER A 506 96.54 46.09 -16.45
C SER A 506 95.94 46.05 -17.84
N THR A 507 95.20 44.98 -18.14
CA THR A 507 94.40 44.90 -19.38
C THR A 507 93.37 46.03 -19.41
N ALA A 508 92.96 46.48 -20.60
CA ALA A 508 92.10 47.65 -20.73
C ALA A 508 90.80 47.55 -19.93
N ALA A 509 90.23 46.34 -19.85
CA ALA A 509 89.00 46.04 -19.10
C ALA A 509 89.16 46.16 -17.57
N ASN A 510 90.39 45.94 -17.08
CA ASN A 510 90.69 45.83 -15.66
C ASN A 510 91.14 47.15 -15.03
N ARG A 511 91.34 48.19 -15.84
CA ARG A 511 91.88 49.47 -15.40
C ARG A 511 90.89 50.24 -14.54
N VAL A 512 91.44 51.01 -13.60
CA VAL A 512 90.70 51.88 -12.70
C VAL A 512 90.76 53.32 -13.18
N ILE A 513 89.61 53.96 -13.31
CA ILE A 513 89.47 55.41 -13.50
C ILE A 513 89.27 56.03 -12.12
N VAL A 514 90.09 57.03 -11.82
CA VAL A 514 89.97 57.87 -10.65
C VAL A 514 89.53 59.25 -11.14
N PRO A 515 88.53 59.90 -10.52
CA PRO A 515 87.92 61.13 -11.08
C PRO A 515 88.89 62.28 -11.33
N TRP A 516 89.96 62.40 -10.54
CA TRP A 516 90.99 63.45 -10.65
C TRP A 516 92.24 63.01 -11.43
N SER A 517 92.17 61.89 -12.16
CA SER A 517 93.23 61.41 -13.06
C SER A 517 94.61 61.20 -12.41
N ALA A 518 94.63 60.82 -11.13
CA ALA A 518 95.85 60.37 -10.43
C ALA A 518 95.53 59.12 -9.59
N ASP A 519 96.58 58.42 -9.15
CA ASP A 519 96.44 57.24 -8.29
C ASP A 519 95.62 57.58 -7.03
N TYR A 520 94.74 56.64 -6.65
CA TYR A 520 93.94 56.76 -5.43
C TYR A 520 94.66 56.04 -4.29
N ILE A 521 94.96 56.74 -3.20
CA ILE A 521 95.58 56.15 -2.02
C ILE A 521 94.45 55.74 -1.06
N LEU A 522 94.26 54.44 -0.88
CA LEU A 522 93.35 53.90 0.12
C LEU A 522 94.09 53.76 1.46
N ASP A 523 94.06 54.83 2.25
CA ASP A 523 94.70 54.89 3.56
C ASP A 523 94.09 53.88 4.56
N PRO A 524 94.82 53.52 5.63
CA PRO A 524 94.29 52.68 6.71
C PRO A 524 92.97 53.25 7.27
N ALA A 525 91.97 52.38 7.42
CA ALA A 525 90.59 52.71 7.85
C ALA A 525 89.74 53.51 6.84
N TYR A 526 90.23 53.77 5.62
CA TYR A 526 89.45 54.41 4.56
C TYR A 526 88.76 53.36 3.69
N ALA A 527 87.75 53.82 2.94
CA ALA A 527 87.01 53.02 1.98
C ALA A 527 86.94 53.73 0.62
N ALA A 528 86.90 52.95 -0.46
CA ALA A 528 86.62 53.40 -1.82
C ALA A 528 85.46 52.59 -2.40
N VAL A 529 84.55 53.26 -3.09
CA VAL A 529 83.47 52.59 -3.83
C VAL A 529 83.92 52.41 -5.27
N LEU A 530 83.93 51.17 -5.73
CA LEU A 530 84.25 50.82 -7.10
C LEU A 530 82.99 50.42 -7.85
N VAL A 531 82.78 51.02 -9.03
CA VAL A 531 81.70 50.68 -9.94
C VAL A 531 82.28 50.22 -11.27
N TYR A 532 81.87 49.06 -11.75
CA TYR A 532 82.26 48.62 -13.09
C TYR A 532 81.36 49.29 -14.15
N ASP A 533 81.94 50.20 -14.93
CA ASP A 533 81.28 50.87 -16.04
C ASP A 533 81.47 50.05 -17.32
N GLY A 534 80.40 49.34 -17.71
CA GLY A 534 80.39 48.53 -18.92
C GLY A 534 80.59 49.33 -20.22
N THR A 535 80.21 50.61 -20.24
CA THR A 535 80.33 51.46 -21.43
C THR A 535 81.80 51.74 -21.74
N THR A 536 82.58 52.05 -20.72
CA THR A 536 84.02 52.27 -20.87
C THR A 536 84.87 51.02 -20.61
N SER A 537 84.21 49.92 -20.24
CA SER A 537 84.82 48.65 -19.82
C SER A 537 85.94 48.88 -18.82
N ARG A 538 85.65 49.60 -17.72
CA ARG A 538 86.64 49.96 -16.70
C ARG A 538 85.99 50.05 -15.33
N TRP A 539 86.79 49.86 -14.30
CA TRP A 539 86.40 50.19 -12.94
C TRP A 539 86.48 51.71 -12.72
N ARG A 540 85.52 52.28 -12.01
CA ARG A 540 85.51 53.69 -11.61
C ARG A 540 85.47 53.77 -10.10
N ILE A 541 86.33 54.61 -9.53
CA ILE A 541 86.14 55.08 -8.16
C ILE A 541 85.12 56.22 -8.21
N VAL A 542 84.11 56.16 -7.34
CA VAL A 542 83.01 57.14 -7.27
C VAL A 542 82.93 57.81 -5.91
#